data_AF-A0A7V7JN28-F1
#
_entry.id   AF-A0A7V7JN28-F1
#
_cell.length_a   1.000
_cell.length_b   1.000
_cell.length_c   1.000
_cell.angle_alpha   90.00
_cell.angle_beta   90.00
_cell.angle_gamma   90.00
#
_symmetry.space_group_name_H-M   'P 1'
#
loop_
_entity.id
_entity.type
_entity.pdbx_description
1 polymer ?
#
loop_
_entity_poly.entity_id
_entity_poly.type
_entity_poly.pdbx_seq_one_letter_code
_entity_poly.pdbx_strand_id
1 'polypeptide(L)'
;MTRWLRPILPRSSPTWYAVWGVVWITIGLLAATQAFYVWSLVRLGLPLWVESGGELGETSRDLACVILVAGCLAYGFSRAAAYHPVLRRDYLLWLRLSPWSPGKVLPLGPVRLVWQDAVLLAVATLYGGAVLRLPWPVVPVSMIVPYLLAMALYFHTTGHRLAAWVLPFGIGLISFLWFRPGAVVASLAVLCMIAQITAHRSIQTLVREETALPRSVALSAAALSAMKRTSTHAPFGAMRDETPLLAEPRDRSRLRGHVAHAGAPHNAGWPLDPLGFRETKPLISYREAILFSLLPGWYVYGINGFKDVLPADFWGPAGLGFTCFVVCAGVAVRLLLYCQAHFPPISLWGRVCTLRLIVPRYDVVFLAPILSVFCGLGIPWTLMKWGVPAAFMIPASIPLALLPLLNAGPSLPRWWLTGGHRIATGIGVNRVLFKKI
;
A
#
# COMPACT_ATOMS: atom_id res chain seq x y z
N MET A 1 33.98 -3.50 -2.68
CA MET A 1 33.09 -3.70 -1.52
C MET A 1 31.59 -3.80 -1.85
N THR A 2 31.11 -3.39 -3.04
CA THR A 2 29.67 -3.30 -3.39
C THR A 2 29.04 -4.57 -4.01
N ARG A 3 29.78 -5.65 -4.27
CA ARG A 3 29.25 -6.91 -4.85
C ARG A 3 28.74 -7.94 -3.82
N TRP A 4 29.09 -7.81 -2.55
CA TRP A 4 28.96 -8.90 -1.57
C TRP A 4 27.71 -8.85 -0.66
N LEU A 5 26.91 -7.78 -0.72
CA LEU A 5 25.66 -7.66 0.05
C LEU A 5 24.41 -8.21 -0.70
N ARG A 6 24.58 -8.80 -1.89
CA ARG A 6 23.46 -9.30 -2.71
C ARG A 6 22.72 -10.56 -2.20
N PRO A 7 23.25 -11.46 -1.35
CA PRO A 7 22.51 -12.68 -1.01
C PRO A 7 21.63 -12.59 0.25
N ILE A 8 21.69 -11.52 1.05
CA ILE A 8 20.98 -11.43 2.36
C ILE A 8 19.74 -10.51 2.29
N LEU A 9 19.46 -9.93 1.12
CA LEU A 9 18.23 -9.17 0.89
C LEU A 9 17.04 -10.14 0.77
N PRO A 10 15.95 -10.00 1.57
CA PRO A 10 14.68 -10.62 1.23
C PRO A 10 14.30 -10.09 -0.15
N ARG A 11 14.37 -10.98 -1.14
CA ARG A 11 14.01 -10.72 -2.53
C ARG A 11 12.54 -10.37 -2.56
N SER A 12 12.21 -9.08 -2.67
CA SER A 12 10.85 -8.54 -2.70
C SER A 12 9.97 -9.36 -3.67
N SER A 13 8.97 -10.05 -3.15
CA SER A 13 8.03 -10.84 -3.94
C SER A 13 7.34 -9.95 -4.99
N PRO A 14 6.89 -10.51 -6.12
CA PRO A 14 6.06 -9.79 -7.11
C PRO A 14 4.84 -9.09 -6.49
N THR A 15 4.36 -9.58 -5.34
CA THR A 15 3.31 -8.94 -4.55
C THR A 15 3.70 -7.58 -3.98
N TRP A 16 4.99 -7.31 -3.77
CA TRP A 16 5.50 -5.98 -3.41
C TRP A 16 5.20 -4.98 -4.52
N TYR A 17 5.39 -5.35 -5.80
CA TYR A 17 5.07 -4.47 -6.92
C TYR A 17 3.56 -4.29 -7.13
N ALA A 18 2.72 -5.27 -6.78
CA ALA A 18 1.27 -5.11 -6.81
C ALA A 18 0.78 -4.20 -5.68
N VAL A 19 1.32 -4.35 -4.46
CA VAL A 19 1.04 -3.44 -3.33
C VAL A 19 1.52 -2.03 -3.65
N TRP A 20 2.75 -1.88 -4.14
CA TRP A 20 3.25 -0.58 -4.59
C TRP A 20 2.49 -0.06 -5.80
N GLY A 21 2.03 -0.90 -6.71
CA GLY A 21 1.20 -0.52 -7.85
C GLY A 21 -0.15 0.04 -7.39
N VAL A 22 -0.84 -0.65 -6.49
CA VAL A 22 -2.08 -0.15 -5.86
C VAL A 22 -1.80 1.12 -5.07
N VAL A 23 -0.72 1.17 -4.30
CA VAL A 23 -0.30 2.37 -3.54
C VAL A 23 0.03 3.53 -4.48
N TRP A 24 0.69 3.31 -5.62
CA TRP A 24 0.97 4.32 -6.63
C TRP A 24 -0.27 4.71 -7.42
N ILE A 25 -1.23 3.80 -7.61
CA ILE A 25 -2.53 4.12 -8.18
C ILE A 25 -3.35 4.93 -7.17
N THR A 26 -3.32 4.61 -5.88
CA THR A 26 -4.02 5.35 -4.83
C THR A 26 -3.36 6.71 -4.58
N ILE A 27 -2.02 6.77 -4.51
CA ILE A 27 -1.23 8.01 -4.45
C ILE A 27 -1.44 8.80 -5.74
N GLY A 28 -1.46 8.14 -6.90
CA GLY A 28 -1.70 8.77 -8.21
C GLY A 28 -3.12 9.30 -8.34
N LEU A 29 -4.12 8.59 -7.83
CA LEU A 29 -5.52 9.05 -7.75
C LEU A 29 -5.66 10.16 -6.73
N LEU A 30 -5.01 10.09 -5.57
CA LEU A 30 -4.98 11.16 -4.57
C LEU A 30 -4.24 12.39 -5.10
N ALA A 31 -3.12 12.21 -5.80
CA ALA A 31 -2.35 13.27 -6.45
C ALA A 31 -3.11 13.84 -7.64
N ALA A 32 -3.82 13.03 -8.41
CA ALA A 32 -4.72 13.48 -9.48
C ALA A 32 -5.94 14.19 -8.89
N THR A 33 -6.45 13.77 -7.73
CA THR A 33 -7.54 14.45 -7.02
C THR A 33 -7.05 15.76 -6.42
N GLN A 34 -5.81 15.83 -5.93
CA GLN A 34 -5.16 17.06 -5.45
C GLN A 34 -4.78 17.98 -6.60
N ALA A 35 -4.29 17.46 -7.72
CA ALA A 35 -4.00 18.22 -8.93
C ALA A 35 -5.30 18.70 -9.59
N PHE A 36 -6.34 17.88 -9.59
CA PHE A 36 -7.70 18.27 -9.98
C PHE A 36 -8.21 19.33 -9.01
N TYR A 37 -8.05 19.17 -7.70
CA TYR A 37 -8.43 20.18 -6.69
C TYR A 37 -7.70 21.51 -6.91
N VAL A 38 -6.39 21.50 -7.15
CA VAL A 38 -5.60 22.69 -7.50
C VAL A 38 -6.07 23.27 -8.84
N TRP A 39 -6.28 22.45 -9.86
CA TRP A 39 -6.81 22.86 -11.16
C TRP A 39 -8.24 23.41 -11.07
N SER A 40 -9.10 22.84 -10.23
CA SER A 40 -10.46 23.27 -9.96
C SER A 40 -10.47 24.58 -9.19
N LEU A 41 -9.57 24.77 -8.22
CA LEU A 41 -9.38 26.05 -7.55
C LEU A 41 -8.91 27.13 -8.54
N VAL A 42 -8.00 26.79 -9.44
CA VAL A 42 -7.50 27.68 -10.51
C VAL A 42 -8.58 27.97 -11.56
N ARG A 43 -9.48 27.02 -11.86
CA ARG A 43 -10.40 27.09 -13.01
C ARG A 43 -11.87 27.39 -12.66
N LEU A 44 -12.33 27.02 -11.47
CA LEU A 44 -13.69 27.31 -10.96
C LEU A 44 -13.71 28.53 -10.01
N GLY A 45 -12.54 29.04 -9.60
CA GLY A 45 -12.37 30.21 -8.74
C GLY A 45 -11.88 31.49 -9.42
N LEU A 46 -11.66 31.49 -10.74
CA LEU A 46 -11.29 32.69 -11.51
C LEU A 46 -12.09 32.73 -12.81
N PRO A 47 -13.13 33.58 -12.93
CA PRO A 47 -13.40 34.14 -14.24
C PRO A 47 -12.13 34.91 -14.63
N LEU A 48 -11.49 34.50 -15.71
CA LEU A 48 -10.49 35.29 -16.44
C LEU A 48 -11.17 36.59 -16.91
N TRP A 49 -11.40 37.53 -16.01
CA TRP A 49 -11.61 38.94 -16.37
C TRP A 49 -10.26 39.54 -16.68
N VAL A 50 -9.80 39.13 -17.87
CA VAL A 50 -8.94 39.92 -18.74
C VAL A 50 -9.64 41.27 -18.92
N GLU A 51 -9.14 42.32 -18.27
CA GLU A 51 -9.19 43.74 -18.70
C GLU A 51 -8.94 44.67 -17.51
N SER A 52 -7.72 44.73 -16.98
CA SER A 52 -7.20 46.00 -16.43
C SER A 52 -5.69 45.90 -16.25
N GLY A 53 -4.98 46.72 -17.04
CA GLY A 53 -3.54 46.81 -16.98
C GLY A 53 -3.06 47.49 -15.70
N GLY A 54 -2.06 46.89 -15.06
CA GLY A 54 -1.12 47.60 -14.20
C GLY A 54 -1.08 47.15 -12.74
N GLU A 55 -0.49 45.99 -12.49
CA GLU A 55 0.19 45.61 -11.23
C GLU A 55 0.91 44.26 -11.52
N LEU A 56 1.99 43.92 -10.80
CA LEU A 56 2.71 42.64 -10.98
C LEU A 56 1.72 41.47 -10.81
N GLY A 57 1.25 41.02 -11.97
CA GLY A 57 -0.13 40.54 -12.15
C GLY A 57 -0.39 39.19 -11.55
N GLU A 58 -1.67 38.89 -11.36
CA GLU A 58 -2.27 37.72 -10.71
C GLU A 58 -1.56 36.38 -11.01
N THR A 59 -1.00 36.21 -12.21
CA THR A 59 -0.18 35.05 -12.61
C THR A 59 1.00 34.76 -11.68
N SER A 60 1.68 35.78 -11.17
CA SER A 60 2.80 35.62 -10.23
C SER A 60 2.35 35.09 -8.87
N ARG A 61 1.18 35.53 -8.41
CA ARG A 61 0.56 35.07 -7.16
C ARG A 61 0.04 33.64 -7.28
N ASP A 62 -0.61 33.30 -8.39
CA ASP A 62 -1.07 31.93 -8.63
C ASP A 62 0.09 30.95 -8.70
N LEU A 63 1.18 31.33 -9.40
CA LEU A 63 2.41 30.54 -9.42
C LEU A 63 2.99 30.37 -8.01
N ALA A 64 3.01 31.44 -7.20
CA ALA A 64 3.46 31.37 -5.81
C ALA A 64 2.58 30.46 -4.94
N CYS A 65 1.26 30.47 -5.12
CA CYS A 65 0.32 29.53 -4.48
C CYS A 65 0.66 28.08 -4.83
N VAL A 66 0.83 27.79 -6.13
CA VAL A 66 1.17 26.45 -6.62
C VAL A 66 2.50 26.00 -6.05
N ILE A 67 3.53 26.85 -6.07
CA ILE A 67 4.85 26.54 -5.51
C ILE A 67 4.77 26.28 -4.01
N LEU A 68 4.04 27.10 -3.25
CA LEU A 68 3.88 26.94 -1.80
C LEU A 68 3.19 25.61 -1.48
N VAL A 69 2.07 25.31 -2.13
CA VAL A 69 1.30 24.07 -1.91
C VAL A 69 2.12 22.85 -2.34
N ALA A 70 2.78 22.90 -3.50
CA ALA A 70 3.66 21.82 -3.95
C ALA A 70 4.84 21.61 -3.00
N GLY A 71 5.44 22.68 -2.49
CA GLY A 71 6.49 22.64 -1.48
C GLY A 71 6.02 21.99 -0.17
N CYS A 72 4.82 22.35 0.30
CA CYS A 72 4.20 21.74 1.49
C CYS A 72 3.93 20.24 1.28
N LEU A 73 3.39 19.86 0.11
CA LEU A 73 3.14 18.47 -0.25
C LEU A 73 4.43 17.64 -0.25
N ALA A 74 5.47 18.15 -0.92
CA ALA A 74 6.78 17.52 -1.00
C ALA A 74 7.46 17.42 0.37
N TYR A 75 7.34 18.46 1.20
CA TYR A 75 7.88 18.48 2.55
C TYR A 75 7.20 17.43 3.44
N GLY A 76 5.86 17.39 3.47
CA GLY A 76 5.11 16.41 4.27
C GLY A 76 5.47 14.96 3.92
N PHE A 77 5.53 14.65 2.63
CA PHE A 77 5.91 13.33 2.15
C PHE A 77 7.38 12.99 2.46
N SER A 78 8.30 13.91 2.16
CA SER A 78 9.74 13.70 2.42
C SER A 78 10.05 13.54 3.91
N ARG A 79 9.33 14.26 4.79
CA ARG A 79 9.44 14.11 6.25
C ARG A 79 9.08 12.69 6.70
N ALA A 80 8.00 12.11 6.19
CA ALA A 80 7.67 10.73 6.51
C ALA A 80 8.69 9.75 5.91
N ALA A 81 9.13 9.98 4.67
CA ALA A 81 9.96 9.04 3.94
C ALA A 81 11.43 9.01 4.38
N ALA A 82 12.02 10.17 4.68
CA ALA A 82 13.45 10.30 4.95
C ALA A 82 13.88 9.63 6.26
N TYR A 83 12.99 9.59 7.26
CA TYR A 83 13.31 9.18 8.62
C TYR A 83 12.75 7.81 9.00
N HIS A 84 11.81 7.24 8.25
CA HIS A 84 11.19 5.96 8.61
C HIS A 84 12.13 4.76 8.31
N PRO A 85 12.46 3.89 9.31
CA PRO A 85 13.41 2.78 9.14
C PRO A 85 13.04 1.78 8.04
N VAL A 86 11.74 1.56 7.81
CA VAL A 86 11.25 0.61 6.78
C VAL A 86 11.76 0.93 5.38
N LEU A 87 11.93 2.22 5.04
CA LEU A 87 12.43 2.62 3.72
C LEU A 87 13.95 2.56 3.62
N ARG A 88 14.66 2.63 4.76
CA ARG A 88 16.11 2.66 4.82
C ARG A 88 16.62 1.37 5.47
N ARG A 89 16.74 0.31 4.67
CA ARG A 89 17.16 -1.02 5.13
C ARG A 89 18.47 -0.98 5.93
N ASP A 90 19.46 -0.20 5.48
CA ASP A 90 20.73 -0.07 6.19
C ASP A 90 20.56 0.56 7.57
N TYR A 91 19.67 1.53 7.68
CA TYR A 91 19.33 2.16 8.96
C TYR A 91 18.56 1.21 9.87
N LEU A 92 17.61 0.45 9.33
CA LEU A 92 16.93 -0.61 10.07
C LEU A 92 17.90 -1.69 10.56
N LEU A 93 18.85 -2.11 9.71
CA LEU A 93 19.91 -3.05 10.09
C LEU A 93 20.81 -2.46 11.18
N TRP A 94 21.19 -1.18 11.07
CA TRP A 94 21.95 -0.49 12.12
C TRP A 94 21.17 -0.45 13.45
N LEU A 95 19.87 -0.13 13.41
CA LEU A 95 19.01 -0.13 14.61
C LEU A 95 18.92 -1.51 15.26
N ARG A 96 19.00 -2.58 14.46
CA ARG A 96 18.97 -3.97 14.94
C ARG A 96 20.32 -4.45 15.49
N LEU A 97 21.43 -3.97 14.94
CA LEU A 97 22.78 -4.41 15.32
C LEU A 97 23.41 -3.56 16.43
N SER A 98 22.98 -2.32 16.59
CA SER A 98 23.47 -1.41 17.62
C SER A 98 22.79 -1.69 18.98
N PRO A 99 23.39 -1.28 20.11
CA PRO A 99 22.76 -1.34 21.43
C PRO A 99 21.65 -0.27 21.61
N TRP A 100 21.00 0.12 20.51
CA TRP A 100 19.89 1.06 20.54
C TRP A 100 18.69 0.41 21.24
N SER A 101 18.02 1.17 22.10
CA SER A 101 16.84 0.71 22.84
C SER A 101 15.68 1.68 22.62
N PRO A 102 14.43 1.18 22.60
CA PRO A 102 13.24 2.02 22.62
C PRO A 102 13.33 3.10 23.70
N GLY A 103 13.09 4.36 23.31
CA GLY A 103 13.15 5.52 24.20
C GLY A 103 14.38 6.40 23.97
N LYS A 104 15.46 5.88 23.37
CA LYS A 104 16.58 6.70 22.92
C LYS A 104 16.22 7.48 21.65
N VAL A 105 16.83 8.65 21.49
CA VAL A 105 16.67 9.46 20.28
C VAL A 105 17.19 8.66 19.07
N LEU A 106 16.47 8.75 17.96
CA LEU A 106 16.87 8.14 16.69
C LEU A 106 18.04 8.93 16.09
N PRO A 107 19.15 8.29 15.65
CA PRO A 107 20.32 9.01 15.15
C PRO A 107 20.04 9.87 13.92
N LEU A 108 19.15 9.41 13.04
CA LEU A 108 18.74 10.19 11.87
C LEU A 108 17.71 11.27 12.21
N GLY A 109 17.30 11.38 13.47
CA GLY A 109 16.23 12.25 13.90
C GLY A 109 14.89 11.52 14.03
N PRO A 110 13.92 12.18 14.68
CA PRO A 110 12.61 11.62 14.94
C PRO A 110 11.78 11.46 13.65
N VAL A 111 11.10 10.31 13.51
CA VAL A 111 10.03 10.08 12.51
C VAL A 111 8.81 10.97 12.77
N ARG A 112 8.68 11.44 14.01
CA ARG A 112 7.61 12.33 14.42
C ARG A 112 7.76 13.75 13.91
N LEU A 113 6.62 14.43 13.79
CA LEU A 113 6.62 15.88 13.62
C LEU A 113 7.26 16.50 14.86
N VAL A 114 8.18 17.44 14.63
CA VAL A 114 8.91 18.17 15.68
C VAL A 114 8.47 19.63 15.72
N TRP A 115 8.90 20.36 16.74
CA TRP A 115 8.53 21.78 16.88
C TRP A 115 9.02 22.63 15.69
N GLN A 116 10.14 22.26 15.05
CA GLN A 116 10.61 22.91 13.82
C GLN A 116 9.59 22.78 12.68
N ASP A 117 8.93 21.63 12.57
CA ASP A 117 7.88 21.40 11.57
C ASP A 117 6.66 22.30 11.84
N ALA A 118 6.35 22.55 13.12
CA ALA A 118 5.29 23.47 13.52
C ALA A 118 5.62 24.94 13.20
N VAL A 119 6.88 25.36 13.38
CA VAL A 119 7.34 26.70 12.98
C VAL A 119 7.27 26.86 11.46
N LEU A 120 7.78 25.88 10.70
CA LEU A 120 7.68 25.90 9.25
C LEU A 120 6.23 26.00 8.78
N LEU A 121 5.35 25.18 9.37
CA LEU A 121 3.93 25.20 9.05
C LEU A 121 3.27 26.54 9.39
N ALA A 122 3.60 27.13 10.54
CA ALA A 122 3.08 28.43 10.95
C ALA A 122 3.52 29.55 10.00
N VAL A 123 4.80 29.59 9.62
CA VAL A 123 5.33 30.57 8.65
C VAL A 123 4.67 30.39 7.29
N ALA A 124 4.58 29.15 6.79
CA ALA A 124 3.94 28.86 5.51
C ALA A 124 2.45 29.23 5.52
N THR A 125 1.74 28.98 6.63
CA THR A 125 0.31 29.30 6.78
C THR A 125 0.11 30.81 6.86
N LEU A 126 0.96 31.53 7.60
CA LEU A 126 0.94 32.98 7.68
C LEU A 126 1.23 33.61 6.31
N TYR A 127 2.24 33.13 5.60
CA TYR A 127 2.56 33.61 4.24
C TYR A 127 1.41 33.31 3.26
N GLY A 128 0.88 32.09 3.27
CA GLY A 128 -0.25 31.69 2.43
C GLY A 128 -1.50 32.53 2.71
N GLY A 129 -1.82 32.79 3.97
CA GLY A 129 -2.98 33.58 4.37
C GLY A 129 -2.82 35.09 4.17
N ALA A 130 -1.71 35.66 4.63
CA ALA A 130 -1.50 37.11 4.63
C ALA A 130 -1.07 37.66 3.26
N VAL A 131 -0.18 36.93 2.54
CA VAL A 131 0.36 37.38 1.26
C VAL A 131 -0.45 36.81 0.10
N LEU A 132 -0.73 35.50 0.12
CA LEU A 132 -1.38 34.82 -0.99
C LEU A 132 -2.91 34.74 -0.89
N ARG A 133 -3.50 35.20 0.24
CA ARG A 133 -4.94 35.10 0.60
C ARG A 133 -5.54 33.69 0.39
N LEU A 134 -4.75 32.65 0.63
CA LEU A 134 -5.24 31.28 0.64
C LEU A 134 -6.16 31.06 1.85
N PRO A 135 -7.23 30.26 1.73
CA PRO A 135 -7.98 29.81 2.89
C PRO A 135 -7.04 29.15 3.89
N TRP A 136 -7.13 29.56 5.15
CA TRP A 136 -6.16 29.16 6.17
C TRP A 136 -5.98 27.61 6.34
N PRO A 137 -6.96 26.70 6.07
CA PRO A 137 -6.71 25.26 6.18
C PRO A 137 -5.84 24.68 5.04
N VAL A 138 -5.69 25.38 3.91
CA VAL A 138 -5.01 24.86 2.71
C VAL A 138 -3.56 24.47 3.01
N VAL A 139 -2.82 25.34 3.68
CA VAL A 139 -1.40 25.10 3.98
C VAL A 139 -1.21 23.95 5.00
N PRO A 140 -1.91 23.93 6.16
CA PRO A 140 -1.87 22.78 7.07
C PRO A 140 -2.27 21.46 6.43
N VAL A 141 -3.33 21.44 5.65
CA VAL A 141 -3.81 20.21 4.99
C VAL A 141 -2.79 19.72 3.96
N SER A 142 -2.26 20.60 3.11
CA SER A 142 -1.28 20.23 2.08
C SER A 142 0.04 19.71 2.66
N MET A 143 0.46 20.16 3.85
CA MET A 143 1.64 19.60 4.51
C MET A 143 1.35 18.30 5.28
N ILE A 144 0.25 18.26 6.06
CA ILE A 144 0.01 17.17 7.00
C ILE A 144 -0.60 15.94 6.31
N VAL A 145 -1.49 16.10 5.33
CA VAL A 145 -2.15 14.94 4.68
C VAL A 145 -1.15 14.01 3.99
N PRO A 146 -0.17 14.49 3.18
CA PRO A 146 0.84 13.61 2.59
C PRO A 146 1.71 12.89 3.62
N TYR A 147 2.03 13.56 4.73
CA TYR A 147 2.71 12.94 5.86
C TYR A 147 1.88 11.77 6.43
N LEU A 148 0.60 12.01 6.71
CA LEU A 148 -0.30 10.98 7.26
C LEU A 148 -0.52 9.81 6.27
N LEU A 149 -0.62 10.07 4.97
CA LEU A 149 -0.74 9.03 3.93
C LEU A 149 0.51 8.15 3.88
N ALA A 150 1.70 8.75 3.88
CA ALA A 150 2.95 8.01 3.92
C ALA A 150 3.06 7.18 5.21
N MET A 151 2.68 7.73 6.35
CA MET A 151 2.64 6.99 7.62
C MET A 151 1.63 5.82 7.61
N ALA A 152 0.45 6.02 7.02
CA ALA A 152 -0.55 4.95 6.87
C ALA A 152 0.00 3.76 6.07
N LEU A 153 0.74 4.04 4.99
CA LEU A 153 1.43 3.03 4.21
C LEU A 153 2.47 2.28 5.07
N TYR A 154 3.27 2.99 5.85
CA TYR A 154 4.26 2.35 6.72
C TYR A 154 3.60 1.50 7.82
N PHE A 155 2.48 1.95 8.39
CA PHE A 155 1.71 1.15 9.36
C PHE A 155 1.13 -0.11 8.75
N HIS A 156 0.69 -0.06 7.50
CA HIS A 156 0.28 -1.25 6.78
C HIS A 156 1.44 -2.26 6.68
N THR A 157 2.63 -1.80 6.27
CA THR A 157 3.82 -2.68 6.12
C THR A 157 4.37 -3.23 7.43
N THR A 158 4.16 -2.52 8.54
CA THR A 158 4.65 -2.90 9.89
C THR A 158 3.61 -3.67 10.70
N GLY A 159 2.48 -4.04 10.11
CA GLY A 159 1.45 -4.84 10.78
C GLY A 159 0.50 -4.04 11.69
N HIS A 160 0.65 -2.72 11.80
CA HIS A 160 -0.24 -1.84 12.55
C HIS A 160 -1.51 -1.50 11.76
N ARG A 161 -2.30 -2.53 11.44
CA ARG A 161 -3.44 -2.48 10.51
C ARG A 161 -4.50 -1.44 10.90
N LEU A 162 -4.86 -1.34 12.18
CA LEU A 162 -5.90 -0.38 12.62
C LEU A 162 -5.52 1.06 12.26
N ALA A 163 -4.31 1.49 12.62
CA ALA A 163 -3.84 2.84 12.32
C ALA A 163 -3.70 3.09 10.80
N ALA A 164 -3.29 2.07 10.06
CA ALA A 164 -3.19 2.13 8.60
C ALA A 164 -4.54 2.43 7.92
N TRP A 165 -5.67 2.05 8.55
CA TRP A 165 -7.01 2.35 8.06
C TRP A 165 -7.60 3.63 8.66
N VAL A 166 -7.42 3.86 9.96
CA VAL A 166 -7.94 5.05 10.64
C VAL A 166 -7.42 6.33 10.00
N LEU A 167 -6.15 6.37 9.58
CA LEU A 167 -5.56 7.56 8.95
C LEU A 167 -6.25 7.94 7.63
N PRO A 168 -6.34 7.08 6.59
CA PRO A 168 -7.09 7.39 5.37
C PRO A 168 -8.55 7.78 5.59
N PHE A 169 -9.28 7.07 6.46
CA PHE A 169 -10.67 7.44 6.79
C PHE A 169 -10.74 8.82 7.46
N GLY A 170 -9.83 9.11 8.38
CA GLY A 170 -9.72 10.44 8.98
C GLY A 170 -9.40 11.54 7.97
N ILE A 171 -8.59 11.26 6.95
CA ILE A 171 -8.31 12.21 5.87
C ILE A 171 -9.59 12.47 5.05
N GLY A 172 -10.39 11.45 4.74
CA GLY A 172 -11.69 11.66 4.10
C GLY A 172 -12.65 12.51 4.94
N LEU A 173 -12.60 12.38 6.28
CA LEU A 173 -13.36 13.24 7.20
C LEU A 173 -12.90 14.71 7.13
N ILE A 174 -11.60 14.97 6.95
CA ILE A 174 -11.09 16.33 6.78
C ILE A 174 -11.69 16.98 5.53
N SER A 175 -11.82 16.24 4.41
CA SER A 175 -12.48 16.74 3.21
C SER A 175 -13.95 17.12 3.48
N PHE A 176 -14.67 16.29 4.23
CA PHE A 176 -16.05 16.57 4.62
C PHE A 176 -16.18 17.83 5.49
N LEU A 177 -15.23 18.05 6.39
CA LEU A 177 -15.23 19.15 7.35
C LEU A 177 -14.63 20.46 6.80
N TRP A 178 -14.33 20.55 5.50
CA TRP A 178 -13.53 21.64 4.92
C TRP A 178 -14.02 23.05 5.29
N PHE A 179 -15.33 23.28 5.23
CA PHE A 179 -15.95 24.58 5.57
C PHE A 179 -16.07 24.86 7.08
N ARG A 180 -15.64 23.92 7.93
CA ARG A 180 -15.63 24.03 9.39
C ARG A 180 -14.19 24.08 9.86
N PRO A 181 -13.57 25.27 9.82
CA PRO A 181 -12.13 25.36 9.95
C PRO A 181 -11.55 24.80 11.26
N GLY A 182 -12.17 25.11 12.40
CA GLY A 182 -11.75 24.55 13.69
C GLY A 182 -11.85 23.01 13.73
N ALA A 183 -12.83 22.42 13.04
CA ALA A 183 -13.01 20.98 12.97
C ALA A 183 -11.92 20.31 12.11
N VAL A 184 -11.44 20.98 11.05
CA VAL A 184 -10.29 20.53 10.26
C VAL A 184 -9.03 20.47 11.12
N VAL A 185 -8.70 21.55 11.85
CA VAL A 185 -7.52 21.55 12.74
C VAL A 185 -7.63 20.51 13.84
N ALA A 186 -8.79 20.37 14.49
CA ALA A 186 -9.00 19.35 15.51
C ALA A 186 -8.80 17.94 14.94
N SER A 187 -9.34 17.67 13.75
CA SER A 187 -9.18 16.38 13.07
C SER A 187 -7.71 16.11 12.70
N LEU A 188 -7.01 17.09 12.13
CA LEU A 188 -5.58 16.98 11.82
C LEU A 188 -4.76 16.70 13.08
N ALA A 189 -5.03 17.40 14.19
CA ALA A 189 -4.33 17.20 15.45
C ALA A 189 -4.52 15.78 16.01
N VAL A 190 -5.76 15.27 15.99
CA VAL A 190 -6.08 13.90 16.42
C VAL A 190 -5.38 12.86 15.55
N LEU A 191 -5.42 13.01 14.22
CA LEU A 191 -4.76 12.08 13.30
C LEU A 191 -3.24 12.12 13.42
N CYS A 192 -2.65 13.32 13.58
CA CYS A 192 -1.24 13.47 13.89
C CYS A 192 -0.88 12.75 15.18
N MET A 193 -1.66 12.90 16.25
CA MET A 193 -1.43 12.20 17.52
C MET A 193 -1.47 10.67 17.35
N ILE A 194 -2.47 10.14 16.64
CA ILE A 194 -2.57 8.70 16.33
C ILE A 194 -1.36 8.23 15.54
N ALA A 195 -0.93 9.00 14.53
CA ALA A 195 0.26 8.71 13.75
C ALA A 195 1.52 8.71 14.63
N GLN A 196 1.69 9.68 15.53
CA GLN A 196 2.87 9.73 16.40
C GLN A 196 2.95 8.56 17.38
N ILE A 197 1.84 8.21 18.02
CA ILE A 197 1.78 7.08 18.95
C ILE A 197 2.08 5.78 18.20
N THR A 198 1.50 5.61 17.02
CA THR A 198 1.69 4.38 16.23
C THR A 198 3.10 4.29 15.64
N ALA A 199 3.69 5.40 15.20
CA ALA A 199 5.07 5.45 14.73
C ALA A 199 6.06 5.00 15.81
N HIS A 200 5.83 5.42 17.06
CA HIS A 200 6.64 4.96 18.16
C HIS A 200 6.51 3.45 18.37
N ARG A 201 5.28 2.93 18.39
CA ARG A 201 5.00 1.49 18.54
C ARG A 201 5.56 0.67 17.38
N SER A 202 5.48 1.14 16.15
CA SER A 202 5.96 0.41 14.97
C SER A 202 7.48 0.21 15.00
N ILE A 203 8.23 1.22 15.43
CA ILE A 203 9.68 1.10 15.60
C ILE A 203 10.02 0.08 16.69
N GLN A 204 9.28 0.07 17.80
CA GLN A 204 9.47 -0.93 18.85
C GLN A 204 9.24 -2.35 18.36
N THR A 205 8.16 -2.58 17.60
CA THR A 205 7.85 -3.89 17.01
C THR A 205 8.95 -4.33 16.04
N LEU A 206 9.40 -3.43 15.15
CA LEU A 206 10.44 -3.72 14.14
C LEU A 206 11.80 -4.12 14.73
N VAL A 207 12.13 -3.58 15.92
CA VAL A 207 13.36 -3.93 16.65
C VAL A 207 13.18 -5.23 17.43
N ARG A 208 11.99 -5.48 18.02
CA ARG A 208 11.71 -6.68 18.82
C ARG A 208 11.58 -7.97 18.00
N GLU A 209 10.82 -7.96 16.90
CA GLU A 209 10.52 -9.18 16.13
C GLU A 209 11.77 -9.92 15.64
N GLU A 210 12.89 -9.22 15.47
CA GLU A 210 14.13 -9.83 14.98
C GLU A 210 15.09 -10.26 16.10
N THR A 211 14.97 -9.71 17.31
CA THR A 211 15.62 -10.31 18.49
C THR A 211 15.07 -11.70 18.82
N ALA A 212 13.86 -12.00 18.32
CA ALA A 212 13.25 -13.33 18.37
C ALA A 212 13.67 -14.24 17.21
N LEU A 213 14.51 -13.79 16.26
CA LEU A 213 15.11 -14.73 15.31
C LEU A 213 15.89 -15.78 16.10
N PRO A 214 15.75 -17.07 15.74
CA PRO A 214 16.44 -18.14 16.43
C PRO A 214 17.93 -17.82 16.54
N ARG A 215 18.48 -17.88 17.75
CA ARG A 215 19.92 -17.68 18.01
C ARG A 215 20.80 -18.43 16.99
N SER A 216 20.33 -19.53 16.42
CA SER A 216 21.01 -20.27 15.34
C SER A 216 21.36 -19.42 14.11
N VAL A 217 20.49 -18.51 13.64
CA VAL A 217 20.79 -17.65 12.48
C VAL A 217 21.77 -16.55 12.84
N ALA A 218 21.62 -15.94 14.03
CA ALA A 218 22.56 -14.95 14.53
C ALA A 218 23.95 -15.57 14.77
N LEU A 219 24.01 -16.78 15.32
CA LEU A 219 25.23 -17.58 15.48
C LEU A 219 25.82 -17.97 14.11
N SER A 220 25.00 -18.29 13.11
CA SER A 220 25.47 -18.58 11.74
C SER A 220 26.12 -17.36 11.09
N ALA A 221 25.52 -16.18 11.23
CA ALA A 221 26.06 -14.94 10.69
C ALA A 221 27.32 -14.49 11.45
N ALA A 222 27.34 -14.62 12.78
CA ALA A 222 28.52 -14.37 13.60
C ALA A 222 29.65 -15.36 13.30
N ALA A 223 29.34 -16.65 13.11
CA ALA A 223 30.28 -17.68 12.72
C ALA A 223 30.83 -17.43 11.31
N LEU A 224 30.00 -17.04 10.33
CA LEU A 224 30.44 -16.62 8.99
C LEU A 224 31.34 -15.38 9.03
N SER A 225 31.05 -14.45 9.93
CA SER A 225 31.86 -13.24 10.15
C SER A 225 33.20 -13.56 10.83
N ALA A 226 33.18 -14.47 11.81
CA ALA A 226 34.38 -14.96 12.50
C ALA A 226 35.26 -15.81 11.58
N MET A 227 34.68 -16.74 10.81
CA MET A 227 35.38 -17.52 9.78
C MET A 227 36.04 -16.61 8.73
N LYS A 228 35.40 -15.50 8.35
CA LYS A 228 36.02 -14.53 7.44
C LYS A 228 37.20 -13.78 8.06
N ARG A 229 37.22 -13.54 9.38
CA ARG A 229 38.36 -12.93 10.05
C ARG A 229 39.53 -13.91 10.23
N THR A 230 39.26 -15.20 10.44
CA THR A 230 40.31 -16.23 10.54
C THR A 230 40.84 -16.67 9.16
N SER A 231 40.04 -16.55 8.10
CA SER A 231 40.43 -16.91 6.73
C SER A 231 41.51 -16.02 6.11
N THR A 232 41.81 -14.84 6.66
CA THR A 232 42.81 -13.94 6.09
C THR A 232 44.25 -14.21 6.54
N HIS A 233 44.49 -15.12 7.51
CA HIS A 233 45.86 -15.37 8.02
C HIS A 233 46.23 -16.84 8.31
N ALA A 234 45.39 -17.84 8.02
CA ALA A 234 45.78 -19.23 8.21
C ALA A 234 46.36 -19.84 6.91
N PRO A 235 47.65 -20.25 6.88
CA PRO A 235 48.19 -21.01 5.75
C PRO A 235 47.48 -22.36 5.65
N PHE A 236 46.99 -22.67 4.45
CA PHE A 236 46.17 -23.82 4.08
C PHE A 236 47.00 -25.12 4.01
N GLY A 237 47.75 -25.44 5.07
CA GLY A 237 48.61 -26.61 5.14
C GLY A 237 48.39 -27.36 6.45
N ALA A 238 47.96 -28.62 6.35
CA ALA A 238 47.76 -29.59 7.43
C ALA A 238 46.41 -29.53 8.17
N MET A 239 45.38 -30.10 7.55
CA MET A 239 44.34 -30.82 8.31
C MET A 239 44.04 -32.13 7.58
N ARG A 240 44.73 -33.19 8.03
CA ARG A 240 44.60 -34.60 7.62
C ARG A 240 43.51 -35.28 8.46
N ASP A 241 42.65 -36.03 7.79
CA ASP A 241 42.32 -37.44 8.02
C ASP A 241 41.95 -37.97 9.42
N GLU A 242 41.17 -37.26 10.23
CA GLU A 242 40.49 -37.91 11.37
C GLU A 242 38.99 -37.59 11.40
N THR A 243 38.24 -38.32 10.58
CA THR A 243 36.78 -38.46 10.73
C THR A 243 36.52 -39.58 11.74
N PRO A 244 35.97 -39.29 12.93
CA PRO A 244 35.51 -40.33 13.84
C PRO A 244 34.25 -40.96 13.24
N LEU A 245 34.30 -42.27 13.01
CA LEU A 245 33.16 -43.12 12.69
C LEU A 245 32.07 -42.92 13.75
N LEU A 246 31.01 -42.20 13.40
CA LEU A 246 29.82 -42.05 14.24
C LEU A 246 29.10 -43.40 14.33
N ALA A 247 29.07 -43.97 15.53
CA ALA A 247 28.32 -45.16 15.87
C ALA A 247 26.82 -45.00 15.58
N GLU A 248 26.23 -45.96 14.88
CA GLU A 248 24.79 -46.05 14.66
C GLU A 248 24.01 -46.16 15.99
N PRO A 249 22.99 -45.31 16.22
CA PRO A 249 22.09 -45.50 17.36
C PRO A 249 21.13 -46.66 17.06
N ARG A 250 21.33 -47.76 17.80
CA ARG A 250 20.69 -49.07 17.62
C ARG A 250 19.25 -49.20 18.16
N ASP A 251 18.57 -48.12 18.53
CA ASP A 251 17.24 -48.21 19.15
C ASP A 251 16.18 -47.34 18.47
N ARG A 252 15.57 -47.88 17.41
CA ARG A 252 14.44 -47.29 16.67
C ARG A 252 13.07 -47.60 17.30
N SER A 253 13.01 -48.37 18.38
CA SER A 253 11.75 -48.93 18.88
C SER A 253 10.92 -48.00 19.77
N ARG A 254 11.54 -46.98 20.38
CA ARG A 254 10.88 -46.08 21.35
C ARG A 254 10.21 -44.83 20.76
N LEU A 255 10.29 -44.59 19.44
CA LEU A 255 9.75 -43.37 18.82
C LEU A 255 8.33 -43.51 18.22
N ARG A 256 7.65 -44.65 18.38
CA ARG A 256 6.31 -44.89 17.78
C ARG A 256 5.10 -44.44 18.63
N GLY A 257 5.29 -43.93 19.85
CA GLY A 257 4.19 -43.72 20.80
C GLY A 257 3.57 -42.32 20.90
N HIS A 258 4.11 -41.28 20.26
CA HIS A 258 3.73 -39.87 20.54
C HIS A 258 3.34 -39.03 19.31
N VAL A 259 2.84 -39.65 18.24
CA VAL A 259 2.35 -38.92 17.06
C VAL A 259 0.83 -38.97 17.03
N ALA A 260 0.19 -38.39 18.04
CA ALA A 260 -1.24 -38.07 17.99
C ALA A 260 -1.41 -36.59 18.34
N HIS A 261 -1.89 -35.82 17.36
CA HIS A 261 -2.38 -34.43 17.46
C HIS A 261 -1.42 -33.24 17.30
N ALA A 262 -0.20 -33.41 16.79
CA ALA A 262 0.56 -32.26 16.26
C ALA A 262 -0.08 -31.78 14.95
N GLY A 263 -0.73 -30.61 14.99
CA GLY A 263 -1.36 -29.97 13.83
C GLY A 263 -0.39 -29.83 12.65
N ALA A 264 -0.90 -30.17 11.46
CA ALA A 264 -0.35 -29.97 10.12
C ALA A 264 1.19 -30.05 9.96
N PRO A 265 1.73 -31.09 9.30
CA PRO A 265 3.17 -31.26 9.07
C PRO A 265 3.69 -30.24 8.04
N HIS A 266 4.00 -29.02 8.48
CA HIS A 266 4.71 -28.01 7.67
C HIS A 266 6.22 -28.02 7.87
N ASN A 267 6.74 -28.90 8.73
CA ASN A 267 8.16 -29.20 8.79
C ASN A 267 8.37 -30.53 8.08
N ALA A 268 8.58 -30.48 6.76
CA ALA A 268 9.09 -31.63 6.01
C ALA A 268 10.48 -32.07 6.53
N GLY A 269 11.07 -31.27 7.42
CA GLY A 269 12.37 -31.46 8.00
C GLY A 269 13.42 -30.93 7.03
N TRP A 270 14.56 -30.51 7.56
CA TRP A 270 15.72 -30.29 6.70
C TRP A 270 16.11 -31.63 6.04
N PRO A 271 16.36 -31.68 4.71
CA PRO A 271 16.56 -30.57 3.78
C PRO A 271 15.34 -30.18 2.92
N LEU A 272 14.15 -30.71 3.19
CA LEU A 272 12.94 -30.53 2.36
C LEU A 272 12.09 -29.32 2.76
N ASP A 273 12.31 -28.72 3.93
CA ASP A 273 11.63 -27.49 4.36
C ASP A 273 11.65 -26.34 3.31
N PRO A 274 12.72 -26.12 2.52
CA PRO A 274 12.70 -25.14 1.44
C PRO A 274 11.78 -25.50 0.27
N LEU A 275 11.45 -26.79 0.08
CA LEU A 275 10.56 -27.29 -0.96
C LEU A 275 9.10 -27.36 -0.51
N GLY A 276 8.85 -27.25 0.81
CA GLY A 276 7.50 -27.19 1.35
C GLY A 276 6.74 -25.98 0.80
N PHE A 277 5.53 -26.22 0.27
CA PHE A 277 4.64 -25.14 -0.12
C PHE A 277 4.35 -24.28 1.10
N ARG A 278 4.92 -23.06 1.12
CA ARG A 278 4.52 -22.05 2.08
C ARG A 278 3.13 -21.61 1.72
N GLU A 279 2.16 -21.90 2.57
CA GLU A 279 0.83 -21.32 2.47
C GLU A 279 0.97 -19.80 2.38
N THR A 280 0.73 -19.27 1.19
CA THR A 280 0.70 -17.83 0.99
C THR A 280 -0.57 -17.33 1.63
N LYS A 281 -0.45 -16.63 2.77
CA LYS A 281 -1.57 -15.90 3.34
C LYS A 281 -2.18 -15.00 2.26
N PRO A 282 -3.52 -14.93 2.16
CA PRO A 282 -4.16 -14.04 1.19
C PRO A 282 -3.63 -12.61 1.40
N LEU A 283 -3.31 -11.94 0.30
CA LEU A 283 -2.73 -10.59 0.29
C LEU A 283 -3.62 -9.58 1.01
N ILE A 284 -4.93 -9.74 0.83
CA ILE A 284 -5.97 -8.89 1.39
C ILE A 284 -6.92 -9.81 2.15
N SER A 285 -7.06 -9.61 3.45
CA SER A 285 -8.08 -10.29 4.23
C SER A 285 -9.48 -9.76 3.90
N TYR A 286 -10.52 -10.55 4.16
CA TYR A 286 -11.91 -10.14 3.91
C TYR A 286 -12.26 -8.79 4.58
N ARG A 287 -11.78 -8.58 5.82
CA ARG A 287 -11.97 -7.30 6.54
C ARG A 287 -11.26 -6.14 5.85
N GLU A 288 -10.05 -6.35 5.36
CA GLU A 288 -9.30 -5.32 4.62
C GLU A 288 -9.95 -5.03 3.27
N ALA A 289 -10.53 -6.02 2.61
CA ALA A 289 -11.27 -5.82 1.37
C ALA A 289 -12.52 -4.94 1.58
N ILE A 290 -13.25 -5.14 2.68
CA ILE A 290 -14.37 -4.25 3.06
C ILE A 290 -13.88 -2.81 3.29
N LEU A 291 -12.82 -2.64 4.08
CA LEU A 291 -12.28 -1.30 4.37
C LEU A 291 -11.74 -0.62 3.11
N PHE A 292 -11.05 -1.38 2.25
CA PHE A 292 -10.53 -0.89 0.99
C PHE A 292 -11.65 -0.51 0.01
N SER A 293 -12.75 -1.28 -0.06
CA SER A 293 -13.89 -0.91 -0.90
C SER A 293 -14.61 0.33 -0.39
N LEU A 294 -14.76 0.46 0.93
CA LEU A 294 -15.41 1.62 1.58
C LEU A 294 -14.65 2.93 1.35
N LEU A 295 -13.32 2.86 1.30
CA LEU A 295 -12.47 4.03 1.33
C LEU A 295 -12.69 4.98 0.11
N PRO A 296 -12.71 4.54 -1.15
CA PRO A 296 -13.03 5.41 -2.29
C PRO A 296 -14.41 6.07 -2.20
N GLY A 297 -15.44 5.29 -1.81
CA GLY A 297 -16.78 5.84 -1.58
C GLY A 297 -16.77 6.92 -0.49
N TRP A 298 -16.05 6.69 0.61
CA TRP A 298 -15.89 7.66 1.68
C TRP A 298 -15.22 8.97 1.22
N TYR A 299 -14.20 8.91 0.37
CA TYR A 299 -13.57 10.11 -0.19
C TYR A 299 -14.51 10.89 -1.11
N VAL A 300 -15.25 10.19 -1.98
CA VAL A 300 -16.24 10.83 -2.84
C VAL A 300 -17.35 11.46 -2.00
N TYR A 301 -17.77 10.79 -0.92
CA TYR A 301 -18.70 11.36 0.06
C TYR A 301 -18.13 12.61 0.74
N GLY A 302 -16.86 12.57 1.16
CA GLY A 302 -16.18 13.73 1.75
C GLY A 302 -16.11 14.92 0.80
N ILE A 303 -15.97 14.68 -0.51
CA ILE A 303 -16.00 15.73 -1.54
C ILE A 303 -17.40 16.37 -1.66
N ASN A 304 -18.50 15.69 -1.31
CA ASN A 304 -19.81 16.35 -1.19
C ASN A 304 -19.82 17.49 -0.18
N GLY A 305 -18.87 17.51 0.77
CA GLY A 305 -18.66 18.65 1.66
C GLY A 305 -18.51 19.95 0.87
N PHE A 306 -17.99 19.90 -0.36
CA PHE A 306 -17.78 21.02 -1.28
C PHE A 306 -18.96 21.32 -2.22
N LYS A 307 -20.19 20.90 -1.87
CA LYS A 307 -21.38 21.08 -2.72
C LYS A 307 -21.63 22.53 -3.18
N ASP A 308 -21.20 23.52 -2.41
CA ASP A 308 -21.39 24.94 -2.73
C ASP A 308 -20.35 25.46 -3.74
N VAL A 309 -19.28 24.70 -3.95
CA VAL A 309 -18.17 25.01 -4.88
C VAL A 309 -18.27 24.17 -6.16
N LEU A 310 -18.79 22.94 -6.05
CA LEU A 310 -18.94 22.05 -7.19
C LEU A 310 -20.23 22.36 -7.95
N PRO A 311 -20.22 22.36 -9.29
CA PRO A 311 -21.45 22.50 -10.09
C PRO A 311 -22.49 21.46 -9.68
N ALA A 312 -23.77 21.81 -9.68
CA ALA A 312 -24.86 20.87 -9.37
C ALA A 312 -24.81 19.60 -10.23
N ASP A 313 -24.39 19.75 -11.49
CA ASP A 313 -24.27 18.66 -12.47
C ASP A 313 -23.09 17.72 -12.21
N PHE A 314 -22.14 18.09 -11.32
CA PHE A 314 -21.00 17.26 -10.97
C PHE A 314 -21.44 15.90 -10.42
N TRP A 315 -22.51 15.89 -9.63
CA TRP A 315 -23.07 14.66 -9.05
C TRP A 315 -23.98 13.90 -10.01
N GLY A 316 -24.29 14.44 -11.19
CA GLY A 316 -25.09 13.74 -12.20
C GLY A 316 -24.22 12.85 -13.11
N PRO A 317 -24.15 13.15 -14.42
CA PRO A 317 -23.39 12.35 -15.39
C PRO A 317 -21.90 12.20 -15.04
N ALA A 318 -21.26 13.25 -14.49
CA ALA A 318 -19.83 13.21 -14.17
C ALA A 318 -19.51 12.23 -13.04
N GLY A 319 -20.29 12.26 -11.96
CA GLY A 319 -20.15 11.33 -10.84
C GLY A 319 -20.45 9.87 -11.22
N LEU A 320 -21.43 9.64 -12.10
CA LEU A 320 -21.66 8.31 -12.68
C LEU A 320 -20.48 7.87 -13.55
N GLY A 321 -19.96 8.76 -14.40
CA GLY A 321 -18.76 8.51 -15.21
C GLY A 321 -17.54 8.16 -14.35
N PHE A 322 -17.34 8.85 -13.24
CA PHE A 322 -16.28 8.55 -12.28
C PHE A 322 -16.45 7.17 -11.63
N THR A 323 -17.68 6.81 -11.24
CA THR A 323 -17.99 5.47 -10.70
C THR A 323 -17.65 4.38 -11.72
N CYS A 324 -18.10 4.55 -12.96
CA CYS A 324 -17.78 3.63 -14.06
C CYS A 324 -16.28 3.53 -14.27
N PHE A 325 -15.55 4.66 -14.26
CA PHE A 325 -14.10 4.67 -14.39
C PHE A 325 -13.41 3.86 -13.29
N VAL A 326 -13.76 4.08 -12.02
CA VAL A 326 -13.16 3.36 -10.88
C VAL A 326 -13.44 1.85 -10.97
N VAL A 327 -14.68 1.46 -11.32
CA VAL A 327 -15.06 0.05 -11.49
C VAL A 327 -14.31 -0.59 -12.66
N CYS A 328 -14.30 0.05 -13.83
CA CYS A 328 -13.60 -0.44 -15.02
C CYS A 328 -12.09 -0.54 -14.80
N ALA A 329 -11.47 0.44 -14.13
CA ALA A 329 -10.06 0.41 -13.78
C ALA A 329 -9.76 -0.76 -12.83
N GLY A 330 -10.59 -0.98 -11.81
CA GLY A 330 -10.47 -2.12 -10.91
C GLY A 330 -10.61 -3.46 -11.62
N VAL A 331 -11.59 -3.59 -12.51
CA VAL A 331 -11.79 -4.77 -13.37
C VAL A 331 -10.56 -5.02 -14.25
N ALA A 332 -10.06 -3.99 -14.91
CA ALA A 332 -8.89 -4.09 -15.77
C ALA A 332 -7.65 -4.53 -14.98
N VAL A 333 -7.36 -3.91 -13.84
CA VAL A 333 -6.23 -4.28 -12.97
C VAL A 333 -6.36 -5.73 -12.51
N ARG A 334 -7.56 -6.16 -12.07
CA ARG A 334 -7.78 -7.54 -11.64
C ARG A 334 -7.56 -8.52 -12.79
N LEU A 335 -8.15 -8.27 -13.96
CA LEU A 335 -7.99 -9.16 -15.12
C LEU A 335 -6.55 -9.21 -15.59
N LEU A 336 -5.83 -8.09 -15.60
CA LEU A 336 -4.41 -8.05 -15.93
C LEU A 336 -3.60 -8.94 -14.97
N LEU A 337 -3.85 -8.87 -13.65
CA LEU A 337 -3.13 -9.69 -12.66
C LEU A 337 -3.32 -11.19 -12.86
N TYR A 338 -4.51 -11.63 -13.29
CA TYR A 338 -4.78 -13.05 -13.56
C TYR A 338 -4.24 -13.48 -14.94
N CYS A 339 -4.49 -12.67 -15.97
CA CYS A 339 -4.20 -13.01 -17.36
C CYS A 339 -2.75 -12.74 -17.79
N GLN A 340 -1.94 -12.00 -17.03
CA GLN A 340 -0.57 -11.64 -17.43
C GLN A 340 0.34 -12.85 -17.71
N ALA A 341 0.11 -14.00 -17.07
CA ALA A 341 0.94 -15.20 -17.22
C ALA A 341 0.16 -16.44 -17.71
N HIS A 342 -1.17 -16.31 -17.90
CA HIS A 342 -2.06 -17.44 -18.12
C HIS A 342 -3.02 -17.14 -19.27
N PHE A 343 -3.02 -18.01 -20.27
CA PHE A 343 -3.92 -17.90 -21.42
C PHE A 343 -5.09 -18.89 -21.29
N PRO A 344 -6.26 -18.56 -21.88
CA PRO A 344 -7.37 -19.50 -21.92
C PRO A 344 -6.97 -20.78 -22.67
N PRO A 345 -7.50 -21.95 -22.28
CA PRO A 345 -7.18 -23.23 -22.94
C PRO A 345 -7.67 -23.27 -24.39
N ILE A 346 -8.81 -22.62 -24.66
CA ILE A 346 -9.44 -22.49 -25.97
C ILE A 346 -9.60 -21.00 -26.26
N SER A 347 -9.26 -20.55 -27.47
CA SER A 347 -9.48 -19.17 -27.90
C SER A 347 -10.97 -18.80 -27.86
N LEU A 348 -11.30 -17.50 -27.82
CA LEU A 348 -12.70 -17.06 -27.87
C LEU A 348 -13.43 -17.64 -29.09
N TRP A 349 -12.79 -17.65 -30.25
CA TRP A 349 -13.34 -18.26 -31.45
C TRP A 349 -13.54 -19.78 -31.31
N GLY A 350 -12.55 -20.48 -30.74
CA GLY A 350 -12.68 -21.92 -30.47
C GLY A 350 -13.84 -22.23 -29.51
N ARG A 351 -14.14 -21.37 -28.53
CA ARG A 351 -15.30 -21.53 -27.63
C ARG A 351 -16.62 -21.42 -28.39
N VAL A 352 -16.72 -20.47 -29.33
CA VAL A 352 -17.90 -20.29 -30.18
C VAL A 352 -18.06 -21.51 -31.10
N CYS A 353 -17.01 -21.92 -31.82
CA CYS A 353 -17.07 -23.06 -32.75
C CYS A 353 -17.37 -24.41 -32.05
N THR A 354 -16.89 -24.59 -30.82
CA THR A 354 -17.12 -25.84 -30.05
C THR A 354 -18.39 -25.80 -29.20
N LEU A 355 -19.15 -24.69 -29.23
CA LEU A 355 -20.30 -24.42 -28.35
C LEU A 355 -19.98 -24.53 -26.85
N ARG A 356 -18.70 -24.43 -26.48
CA ARG A 356 -18.21 -24.44 -25.10
C ARG A 356 -17.91 -23.01 -24.66
N LEU A 357 -18.95 -22.18 -24.59
CA LEU A 357 -18.83 -20.78 -24.19
C LEU A 357 -18.21 -20.62 -22.79
N ILE A 358 -18.60 -21.51 -21.87
CA ILE A 358 -18.14 -21.50 -20.48
C ILE A 358 -17.15 -22.64 -20.23
N VAL A 359 -15.98 -22.29 -19.70
CA VAL A 359 -14.93 -23.21 -19.23
C VAL A 359 -14.89 -23.16 -17.69
N PRO A 360 -15.51 -24.12 -16.97
CA PRO A 360 -15.82 -23.99 -15.54
C PRO A 360 -14.64 -23.68 -14.60
N ARG A 361 -13.42 -24.09 -14.94
CA ARG A 361 -12.22 -23.82 -14.11
C ARG A 361 -11.53 -22.51 -14.44
N TYR A 362 -11.58 -22.10 -15.70
CA TYR A 362 -10.93 -20.88 -16.17
C TYR A 362 -11.81 -19.66 -15.91
N ASP A 363 -13.10 -19.74 -16.27
CA ASP A 363 -13.99 -18.58 -16.33
C ASP A 363 -14.42 -18.03 -14.97
N VAL A 364 -14.13 -18.75 -13.87
CA VAL A 364 -14.38 -18.25 -12.51
C VAL A 364 -13.65 -16.92 -12.24
N VAL A 365 -12.59 -16.61 -12.98
CA VAL A 365 -11.89 -15.32 -12.90
C VAL A 365 -12.76 -14.13 -13.34
N PHE A 366 -13.70 -14.34 -14.27
CA PHE A 366 -14.56 -13.28 -14.81
C PHE A 366 -15.79 -13.01 -13.93
N LEU A 367 -16.14 -13.91 -13.01
CA LEU A 367 -17.31 -13.76 -12.15
C LEU A 367 -17.24 -12.48 -11.31
N ALA A 368 -16.11 -12.22 -10.66
CA ALA A 368 -15.92 -11.03 -9.82
C ALA A 368 -16.01 -9.72 -10.62
N PRO A 369 -15.32 -9.56 -11.77
CA PRO A 369 -15.53 -8.44 -12.68
C PRO A 369 -16.97 -8.22 -13.13
N ILE A 370 -17.65 -9.28 -13.57
CA ILE A 370 -19.03 -9.21 -14.06
C ILE A 370 -19.95 -8.72 -12.93
N LEU A 371 -19.85 -9.32 -11.74
CA LEU A 371 -20.61 -8.88 -10.56
C LEU A 371 -20.30 -7.42 -10.21
N SER A 372 -19.04 -7.00 -10.27
CA SER A 372 -18.62 -5.62 -10.01
C SER A 372 -19.26 -4.62 -10.98
N VAL A 373 -19.31 -4.93 -12.28
CA VAL A 373 -19.97 -4.10 -13.29
C VAL A 373 -21.49 -4.04 -13.06
N PHE A 374 -22.12 -5.19 -12.77
CA PHE A 374 -23.55 -5.22 -12.45
C PHE A 374 -23.88 -4.40 -11.20
N CYS A 375 -23.06 -4.49 -10.13
CA CYS A 375 -23.22 -3.64 -8.96
C CYS A 375 -22.97 -2.16 -9.29
N GLY A 376 -21.93 -1.85 -10.06
CA GLY A 376 -21.55 -0.48 -10.42
C GLY A 376 -22.58 0.25 -11.29
N LEU A 377 -23.34 -0.48 -12.12
CA LEU A 377 -24.41 0.09 -12.96
C LEU A 377 -25.79 -0.05 -12.34
N GLY A 378 -26.09 -1.22 -11.78
CA GLY A 378 -27.40 -1.55 -11.22
C GLY A 378 -27.73 -0.77 -9.95
N ILE A 379 -26.76 -0.61 -9.05
CA ILE A 379 -27.01 0.06 -7.76
C ILE A 379 -27.32 1.55 -7.94
N PRO A 380 -26.53 2.36 -8.67
CA PRO A 380 -26.91 3.73 -8.95
C PRO A 380 -28.28 3.83 -9.62
N TRP A 381 -28.55 2.98 -10.62
CA TRP A 381 -29.82 2.99 -11.32
C TRP A 381 -31.02 2.72 -10.40
N THR A 382 -30.90 1.73 -9.50
CA THR A 382 -31.95 1.42 -8.52
C THR A 382 -32.13 2.54 -7.50
N LEU A 383 -31.03 3.10 -6.96
CA LEU A 383 -31.09 4.22 -6.01
C LEU A 383 -31.68 5.49 -6.64
N MET A 384 -31.37 5.76 -7.90
CA MET A 384 -31.96 6.86 -8.68
C MET A 384 -33.47 6.67 -8.84
N LYS A 385 -33.93 5.45 -9.14
CA LYS A 385 -35.37 5.13 -9.20
C LYS A 385 -36.08 5.31 -7.87
N TRP A 386 -35.38 5.13 -6.75
CA TRP A 386 -35.90 5.38 -5.41
C TRP A 386 -35.81 6.86 -4.99
N GLY A 387 -35.38 7.75 -5.89
CA GLY A 387 -35.28 9.18 -5.60
C GLY A 387 -34.15 9.55 -4.64
N VAL A 388 -33.16 8.67 -4.45
CA VAL A 388 -32.00 8.96 -3.61
C VAL A 388 -31.16 10.06 -4.28
N PRO A 389 -30.82 11.16 -3.59
CA PRO A 389 -30.02 12.22 -4.19
C PRO A 389 -28.66 11.70 -4.65
N ALA A 390 -28.19 12.20 -5.80
CA ALA A 390 -26.99 11.68 -6.45
C ALA A 390 -25.72 11.78 -5.57
N ALA A 391 -25.68 12.81 -4.71
CA ALA A 391 -24.66 13.01 -3.68
C ALA A 391 -24.51 11.81 -2.72
N PHE A 392 -25.57 11.06 -2.43
CA PHE A 392 -25.50 9.86 -1.58
C PHE A 392 -25.36 8.58 -2.41
N MET A 393 -26.02 8.56 -3.56
CA MET A 393 -26.03 7.42 -4.48
C MET A 393 -24.63 7.03 -4.97
N ILE A 394 -23.85 8.00 -5.48
CA ILE A 394 -22.54 7.74 -6.07
C ILE A 394 -21.53 7.22 -5.04
N PRO A 395 -21.35 7.86 -3.86
CA PRO A 395 -20.48 7.31 -2.82
C PRO A 395 -20.87 5.92 -2.33
N ALA A 396 -22.16 5.59 -2.30
CA ALA A 396 -22.65 4.30 -1.84
C ALA A 396 -22.46 3.19 -2.90
N SER A 397 -22.53 3.52 -4.19
CA SER A 397 -22.39 2.53 -5.26
C SER A 397 -20.95 2.05 -5.46
N ILE A 398 -19.96 2.94 -5.33
CA ILE A 398 -18.53 2.61 -5.46
C ILE A 398 -18.11 1.44 -4.55
N PRO A 399 -18.32 1.47 -3.23
CA PRO A 399 -17.91 0.38 -2.35
C PRO A 399 -18.66 -0.92 -2.65
N LEU A 400 -19.95 -0.84 -2.98
CA LEU A 400 -20.74 -2.02 -3.32
C LEU A 400 -20.31 -2.64 -4.64
N ALA A 401 -19.78 -1.86 -5.58
CA ALA A 401 -19.19 -2.35 -6.82
C ALA A 401 -17.78 -2.93 -6.61
N LEU A 402 -16.95 -2.32 -5.76
CA LEU A 402 -15.60 -2.79 -5.47
C LEU A 402 -15.56 -4.02 -4.55
N LEU A 403 -16.54 -4.20 -3.68
CA LEU A 403 -16.58 -5.32 -2.74
C LEU A 403 -16.56 -6.70 -3.42
N PRO A 404 -17.42 -7.03 -4.42
CA PRO A 404 -17.31 -8.29 -5.15
C PRO A 404 -16.02 -8.37 -5.95
N LEU A 405 -15.51 -7.24 -6.46
CA LEU A 405 -14.24 -7.23 -7.17
C LEU A 405 -13.06 -7.64 -6.27
N LEU A 406 -13.09 -7.34 -4.97
CA LEU A 406 -12.02 -7.67 -4.03
C LEU A 406 -12.22 -9.04 -3.36
N ASN A 407 -13.47 -9.40 -3.05
CA ASN A 407 -13.79 -10.58 -2.25
C ASN A 407 -14.31 -11.78 -3.05
N ALA A 408 -14.89 -11.58 -4.23
CA ALA A 408 -15.40 -12.68 -5.04
C ALA A 408 -14.32 -13.28 -5.94
N GLY A 409 -14.59 -14.48 -6.45
CA GLY A 409 -13.70 -15.22 -7.34
C GLY A 409 -12.62 -16.03 -6.62
N PRO A 410 -11.80 -16.79 -7.38
CA PRO A 410 -10.81 -17.68 -6.80
C PRO A 410 -9.60 -16.87 -6.33
N SER A 411 -8.92 -17.28 -5.24
CA SER A 411 -7.64 -16.67 -4.89
C SER A 411 -6.62 -16.91 -6.01
N LEU A 412 -5.74 -15.93 -6.26
CA LEU A 412 -4.75 -16.00 -7.34
C LEU A 412 -3.88 -17.27 -7.26
N PRO A 413 -3.34 -17.68 -6.08
CA PRO A 413 -2.56 -18.92 -5.97
C PRO A 413 -3.39 -20.18 -6.27
N ARG A 414 -4.63 -20.24 -5.77
CA ARG A 414 -5.52 -21.38 -6.04
C ARG A 414 -5.85 -21.47 -7.52
N TRP A 415 -6.18 -20.34 -8.14
CA TRP A 415 -6.47 -20.29 -9.56
C TRP A 415 -5.25 -20.67 -10.42
N TRP A 416 -4.03 -20.23 -10.07
CA TRP A 416 -2.82 -20.65 -10.78
C TRP A 416 -2.57 -22.16 -10.72
N LEU A 417 -2.95 -22.81 -9.62
CA LEU A 417 -2.76 -24.26 -9.46
C LEU A 417 -3.87 -25.08 -10.11
N THR A 418 -5.11 -24.57 -10.14
CA THR A 418 -6.29 -25.36 -10.56
C THR A 418 -7.06 -24.80 -11.76
N GLY A 419 -6.63 -23.67 -12.33
CA GLY A 419 -7.43 -22.80 -13.20
C GLY A 419 -7.67 -23.29 -14.63
N GLY A 420 -7.25 -24.50 -15.00
CA GLY A 420 -7.46 -25.05 -16.35
C GLY A 420 -6.93 -24.13 -17.47
N HIS A 421 -5.83 -23.42 -17.22
CA HIS A 421 -5.21 -22.47 -18.15
C HIS A 421 -3.94 -23.02 -18.78
N ARG A 422 -3.53 -22.42 -19.90
CA ARG A 422 -2.21 -22.63 -20.50
C ARG A 422 -1.22 -21.65 -19.90
N ILE A 423 -0.05 -22.14 -19.51
CA ILE A 423 1.05 -21.30 -19.01
C ILE A 423 1.72 -20.65 -20.21
N ALA A 424 1.84 -19.32 -20.18
CA ALA A 424 2.55 -18.56 -21.20
C ALA A 424 4.07 -18.78 -21.05
N THR A 425 4.65 -19.75 -21.77
CA THR A 425 6.09 -20.05 -21.69
C THR A 425 6.97 -19.06 -22.46
N GLY A 426 6.38 -18.14 -23.24
CA GLY A 426 7.11 -17.36 -24.25
C GLY A 426 7.47 -15.92 -23.90
N ILE A 427 6.99 -15.35 -22.79
CA ILE A 427 7.31 -13.96 -22.46
C ILE A 427 8.40 -13.98 -21.40
N GLY A 428 9.51 -13.28 -21.66
CA GLY A 428 10.58 -12.98 -20.70
C GLY A 428 10.13 -12.18 -19.46
N VAL A 429 8.87 -12.33 -19.05
CA VAL A 429 8.29 -11.94 -17.77
C VAL A 429 8.94 -12.80 -16.69
N ASN A 430 10.16 -12.38 -16.37
CA ASN A 430 10.85 -12.60 -15.12
C ASN A 430 11.23 -14.05 -14.77
N ARG A 431 12.47 -14.41 -15.14
CA ARG A 431 13.36 -15.22 -14.27
C ARG A 431 13.33 -14.76 -12.81
N VAL A 432 12.90 -13.53 -12.50
CA VAL A 432 12.71 -12.98 -11.15
C VAL A 432 11.44 -13.50 -10.43
N LEU A 433 10.40 -13.94 -11.14
CA LEU A 433 9.17 -14.47 -10.54
C LEU A 433 9.31 -15.97 -10.24
N PHE A 434 9.91 -16.74 -11.16
CA PHE A 434 10.10 -18.19 -10.98
C PHE A 434 11.34 -18.58 -10.16
N LYS A 435 12.36 -17.73 -9.97
CA LYS A 435 13.44 -17.99 -8.98
C LYS A 435 13.00 -17.81 -7.51
N LYS A 436 11.71 -17.55 -7.27
CA LYS A 436 11.13 -17.17 -5.96
C LYS A 436 9.99 -18.09 -5.49
N ILE A 437 9.64 -19.08 -6.31
CA ILE A 437 8.94 -20.31 -5.89
C ILE A 437 10.03 -21.38 -5.87
#